data_AF-A0A9P1FES5-F1
#
_entry.id   AF-A0A9P1FES5-F1
#
_cell.length_a   1.000
_cell.length_b   1.000
_cell.length_c   1.000
_cell.angle_alpha   90.00
_cell.angle_beta   90.00
_cell.angle_gamma   90.00
#
_symmetry.space_group_name_H-M   'P 1'
#
loop_
_entity.id
_entity.type
_entity.pdbx_description
1 polymer ?
#
loop_
_entity_poly.entity_id
_entity_poly.type
_entity_poly.pdbx_seq_one_letter_code
_entity_poly.pdbx_strand_id
1 'polypeptide(L)'
;MRELKHTRRNWCHHRISRSDAGAWTYTARWISLSLDARQQPGPATMGTSAWQIRHAADLYALPASEMEITFLQYVDWVELLHERGSSTIDEPKWNIQKAEPYALGWCRPQTDGPPLRARSLMQAGRLWRKYAGKLWDLAKKDLDWLIAKQKDGTRNLNKVTCDLWEETTSNDFFWNKAVMEAALLEGIQHSQEVGDATRAQAYLDALQEDVGDVTQRHQIWSFFFTGKYLTECPTTGAGASCKKYRKEIDGAVILGLVHGRTMIPTNASHSSVPLPTDLRVAETVKEYNKEFCSLYAVNRAESQGKNQLPGVLYGRYAADGYGAKDGGNPWVLITAALANLLYQAAETSSATPLTHQELAAWKAALNGGSGFNGSPRDFLAAGDSVLMRLRNHISEEDDLHLFEQIDRSSGRQYNAKDLTWSYAEVLNALVTRHSAAAKVAAASGAPVDVVVL
;
A
#
# COMPACT_ATOMS: atom_id res chain seq x y z
N MET A 1 -14.79 3.96 -30.71
CA MET A 1 -13.59 4.59 -31.32
C MET A 1 -13.79 6.11 -31.46
N ARG A 2 -13.53 6.87 -30.39
CA ARG A 2 -13.30 8.33 -30.38
C ARG A 2 -12.39 8.64 -29.18
N GLU A 3 -11.18 9.07 -29.53
CA GLU A 3 -10.15 9.84 -28.80
C GLU A 3 -10.12 9.91 -27.26
N LEU A 4 -9.13 9.25 -26.64
CA LEU A 4 -8.55 9.58 -25.33
C LEU A 4 -7.22 10.36 -25.50
N LYS A 5 -7.25 11.53 -26.16
CA LYS A 5 -6.06 12.39 -26.38
C LYS A 5 -5.84 13.47 -25.30
N HIS A 6 -6.66 13.50 -24.26
CA HIS A 6 -6.55 14.50 -23.20
C HIS A 6 -6.61 13.81 -21.84
N THR A 7 -5.44 13.65 -21.20
CA THR A 7 -5.18 13.76 -19.73
C THR A 7 -3.83 13.16 -19.30
N ARG A 8 -3.06 12.48 -20.16
CA ARG A 8 -1.72 11.99 -19.79
C ARG A 8 -0.73 13.16 -19.73
N ARG A 9 -0.37 13.61 -18.53
CA ARG A 9 0.62 14.67 -18.30
C ARG A 9 1.77 14.18 -17.45
N ASN A 10 2.94 14.73 -17.73
CA ASN A 10 4.20 14.43 -17.07
C ASN A 10 4.27 15.09 -15.69
N TRP A 11 4.41 14.29 -14.64
CA TRP A 11 4.43 14.79 -13.25
C TRP A 11 5.79 15.34 -12.84
N CYS A 12 6.87 15.00 -13.57
CA CYS A 12 8.24 15.46 -13.28
C CYS A 12 8.61 16.81 -13.91
N HIS A 13 7.65 17.59 -14.45
CA HIS A 13 7.94 18.86 -15.15
C HIS A 13 7.09 20.07 -14.74
N HIS A 14 7.73 21.20 -14.40
CA HIS A 14 7.06 22.51 -14.22
C HIS A 14 7.12 23.44 -15.46
N ARG A 15 7.64 22.99 -16.61
CA ARG A 15 7.68 23.80 -17.84
C ARG A 15 6.75 23.26 -18.92
N ILE A 16 5.87 24.14 -19.39
CA ILE A 16 5.00 23.95 -20.55
C ILE A 16 5.83 24.13 -21.83
N SER A 17 5.88 23.11 -22.68
CA SER A 17 6.01 23.30 -24.13
C SER A 17 5.15 22.27 -24.86
N ARG A 18 4.51 22.70 -25.95
CA ARG A 18 3.58 21.94 -26.80
C ARG A 18 4.27 20.81 -27.59
N SER A 19 3.43 19.87 -28.08
CA SER A 19 3.63 18.77 -29.07
C SER A 19 4.52 17.60 -28.61
N ASP A 20 4.22 16.30 -28.82
CA ASP A 20 3.33 15.58 -29.76
C ASP A 20 2.75 14.30 -29.14
N ALA A 21 1.65 13.81 -29.73
CA ALA A 21 0.89 12.64 -29.29
C ALA A 21 1.29 11.34 -30.02
N GLY A 22 1.32 10.22 -29.29
CA GLY A 22 1.35 8.87 -29.84
C GLY A 22 0.52 7.92 -28.95
N ALA A 23 -0.32 7.08 -29.56
CA ALA A 23 -1.12 6.08 -28.88
C ALA A 23 -0.44 4.70 -29.01
N TRP A 24 -0.44 3.93 -27.91
CA TRP A 24 -0.03 2.52 -27.91
C TRP A 24 -1.21 1.65 -27.50
N THR A 25 -1.46 0.58 -28.26
CA THR A 25 -2.37 -0.53 -27.94
C THR A 25 -1.55 -1.82 -27.95
N TYR A 26 -1.49 -2.52 -26.83
CA TYR A 26 -0.79 -3.79 -26.70
C TYR A 26 -1.77 -4.89 -26.25
N THR A 27 -1.65 -6.06 -26.86
CA THR A 27 -2.35 -7.30 -26.49
C THR A 27 -1.46 -8.14 -25.59
N ALA A 28 -1.90 -8.45 -24.36
CA ALA A 28 -1.17 -9.26 -23.40
C ALA A 28 -1.33 -10.78 -23.65
N ARG A 29 -0.25 -11.53 -23.42
CA ARG A 29 -0.26 -12.99 -23.21
C ARG A 29 0.13 -13.27 -21.75
N TRP A 30 -0.77 -13.99 -21.08
CA TRP A 30 -0.73 -14.67 -19.77
C TRP A 30 0.49 -14.49 -18.84
N ILE A 31 0.22 -13.96 -17.64
CA ILE A 31 1.04 -14.07 -16.43
C ILE A 31 0.83 -15.47 -15.85
N SER A 32 1.87 -16.29 -15.81
CA SER A 32 1.90 -17.53 -15.02
C SER A 32 2.34 -17.20 -13.60
N LEU A 33 1.40 -17.14 -12.65
CA LEU A 33 1.70 -17.02 -11.23
C LEU A 33 2.36 -18.32 -10.73
N SER A 34 3.69 -18.37 -10.69
CA SER A 34 4.38 -19.33 -9.83
C SER A 34 4.40 -18.77 -8.42
N LEU A 35 3.47 -19.23 -7.57
CA LEU A 35 3.63 -19.18 -6.11
C LEU A 35 4.74 -20.18 -5.74
N ASP A 36 5.99 -19.89 -6.11
CA ASP A 36 7.12 -20.68 -5.67
C ASP A 36 7.40 -20.29 -4.21
N ALA A 37 7.05 -21.19 -3.29
CA ALA A 37 7.17 -21.06 -1.83
C ALA A 37 8.62 -20.95 -1.32
N ARG A 38 9.56 -20.48 -2.16
CA ARG A 38 11.00 -20.43 -1.91
C ARG A 38 11.55 -19.06 -1.58
N GLN A 39 10.71 -18.02 -1.55
CA GLN A 39 11.08 -16.70 -1.02
C GLN A 39 10.28 -16.37 0.22
N GLN A 40 10.96 -15.81 1.22
CA GLN A 40 10.39 -15.54 2.54
C GLN A 40 9.13 -14.69 2.40
N PRO A 41 7.94 -15.20 2.77
CA PRO A 41 6.84 -14.31 3.02
C PRO A 41 7.11 -13.66 4.37
N GLY A 42 7.64 -12.44 4.33
CA GLY A 42 7.64 -11.58 5.49
C GLY A 42 6.20 -11.23 5.91
N PRO A 43 6.00 -10.72 7.12
CA PRO A 43 4.69 -10.27 7.61
C PRO A 43 4.02 -9.26 6.66
N ALA A 44 4.82 -8.41 6.01
CA ALA A 44 4.36 -7.43 5.04
C ALA A 44 3.85 -8.06 3.73
N THR A 45 4.33 -9.26 3.39
CA THR A 45 3.97 -10.02 2.19
C THR A 45 2.56 -10.63 2.27
N MET A 46 1.99 -10.70 3.46
CA MET A 46 0.66 -11.30 3.71
C MET A 46 -0.37 -10.28 4.22
N GLY A 47 0.00 -9.00 4.26
CA GLY A 47 -0.92 -7.87 4.45
C GLY A 47 -1.81 -7.62 3.24
N THR A 48 -1.56 -8.28 2.11
CA THR A 48 -2.53 -8.30 1.01
C THR A 48 -3.74 -9.08 1.44
N SER A 49 -4.80 -8.31 1.55
CA SER A 49 -6.14 -8.71 1.93
C SER A 49 -6.51 -10.03 1.20
N ALA A 50 -6.85 -11.10 1.92
CA ALA A 50 -7.25 -12.39 1.31
C ALA A 50 -8.41 -12.20 0.30
N TRP A 51 -9.17 -11.12 0.50
CA TRP A 51 -10.20 -10.62 -0.39
C TRP A 51 -9.64 -10.11 -1.74
N GLN A 52 -8.55 -9.35 -1.77
CA GLN A 52 -7.90 -8.90 -3.01
C GLN A 52 -7.28 -10.05 -3.79
N ILE A 53 -6.67 -11.03 -3.11
CA ILE A 53 -6.14 -12.24 -3.77
C ILE A 53 -7.29 -13.04 -4.40
N ARG A 54 -8.42 -13.18 -3.70
CA ARG A 54 -9.61 -13.83 -4.25
C ARG A 54 -10.23 -13.05 -5.41
N HIS A 55 -10.36 -11.73 -5.29
CA HIS A 55 -10.94 -10.92 -6.36
C HIS A 55 -10.02 -10.93 -7.60
N ALA A 56 -8.70 -10.91 -7.42
CA ALA A 56 -7.75 -11.14 -8.49
C ALA A 56 -7.96 -12.52 -9.12
N ALA A 57 -8.11 -13.57 -8.31
CA ALA A 57 -8.36 -14.90 -8.85
C ALA A 57 -9.71 -15.07 -9.55
N ASP A 58 -10.77 -14.43 -9.08
CA ASP A 58 -12.06 -14.42 -9.77
C ASP A 58 -11.95 -13.62 -11.10
N LEU A 59 -11.19 -12.51 -11.12
CA LEU A 59 -10.89 -11.75 -12.34
C LEU A 59 -10.02 -12.52 -13.34
N TYR A 60 -9.09 -13.34 -12.86
CA TYR A 60 -8.11 -14.07 -13.68
C TYR A 60 -8.40 -15.58 -13.79
N ALA A 61 -9.58 -16.03 -13.36
CA ALA A 61 -10.04 -17.41 -13.41
C ALA A 61 -9.08 -18.45 -12.77
N LEU A 62 -8.42 -18.09 -11.66
CA LEU A 62 -7.63 -19.08 -10.90
C LEU A 62 -8.56 -20.07 -10.17
N PRO A 63 -8.22 -21.37 -10.07
CA PRO A 63 -9.07 -22.34 -9.40
C PRO A 63 -9.28 -21.96 -7.93
N ALA A 64 -10.54 -21.71 -7.54
CA ALA A 64 -10.89 -21.32 -6.18
C ALA A 64 -10.38 -22.30 -5.10
N SER A 65 -10.26 -23.59 -5.47
CA SER A 65 -9.75 -24.66 -4.62
C SER A 65 -8.25 -24.56 -4.32
N GLU A 66 -7.43 -24.11 -5.28
CA GLU A 66 -5.97 -24.02 -5.07
C GLU A 66 -5.60 -22.88 -4.12
N MET A 67 -6.28 -21.74 -4.27
CA MET A 67 -6.14 -20.63 -3.31
C MET A 67 -6.58 -21.02 -1.91
N GLU A 68 -7.69 -21.75 -1.81
CA GLU A 68 -8.20 -22.22 -0.54
C GLU A 68 -7.20 -23.15 0.15
N ILE A 69 -6.59 -24.09 -0.59
CA ILE A 69 -5.54 -24.97 -0.06
C ILE A 69 -4.32 -24.17 0.41
N THR A 70 -3.79 -23.28 -0.42
CA THR A 70 -2.64 -22.43 -0.05
C THR A 70 -2.95 -21.57 1.17
N PHE A 71 -4.16 -21.03 1.26
CA PHE A 71 -4.56 -20.24 2.42
C PHE A 71 -4.69 -21.10 3.68
N LEU A 72 -5.22 -22.32 3.59
CA LEU A 72 -5.26 -23.22 4.74
C LEU A 72 -3.87 -23.62 5.23
N GLN A 73 -2.88 -23.79 4.34
CA GLN A 73 -1.49 -23.97 4.75
C GLN A 73 -0.94 -22.75 5.50
N TYR A 74 -1.32 -21.54 5.09
CA TYR A 74 -1.01 -20.33 5.84
C TYR A 74 -1.70 -20.32 7.22
N VAL A 75 -2.95 -20.75 7.32
CA VAL A 75 -3.66 -20.86 8.60
C VAL A 75 -2.93 -21.80 9.55
N ASP A 76 -2.49 -22.96 9.06
CA ASP A 76 -1.71 -23.93 9.84
C ASP A 76 -0.36 -23.31 10.31
N TRP A 77 0.27 -22.49 9.46
CA TRP A 77 1.47 -21.74 9.83
C TRP A 77 1.21 -20.71 10.94
N VAL A 78 0.08 -19.99 10.88
CA VAL A 78 -0.31 -19.03 11.93
C VAL A 78 -0.59 -19.74 13.25
N GLU A 79 -1.24 -20.91 13.21
CA GLU A 79 -1.46 -21.74 14.39
C GLU A 79 -0.15 -22.12 15.06
N LEU A 80 0.80 -22.62 14.28
CA LEU A 80 2.13 -22.98 14.75
C LEU A 80 2.88 -21.80 15.37
N LEU A 81 2.76 -20.61 14.77
CA LEU A 81 3.33 -19.38 15.32
C LEU A 81 2.71 -19.08 16.69
N HIS A 82 1.38 -19.05 16.80
CA HIS A 82 0.70 -18.75 18.07
C HIS A 82 1.02 -19.77 19.18
N GLU A 83 1.20 -21.05 18.85
CA GLU A 83 1.55 -22.11 19.80
C GLU A 83 2.94 -21.93 20.43
N ARG A 84 3.87 -21.26 19.73
CA ARG A 84 5.23 -21.00 20.22
C ARG A 84 5.32 -19.84 21.22
N GLY A 85 4.22 -19.12 21.46
CA GLY A 85 4.09 -18.14 22.54
C GLY A 85 4.21 -16.67 22.10
N SER A 86 3.97 -15.75 23.04
CA SER A 86 3.76 -14.32 22.74
C SER A 86 4.95 -13.59 22.13
N SER A 87 6.18 -14.09 22.30
CA SER A 87 7.41 -13.52 21.71
C SER A 87 7.57 -13.82 20.22
N THR A 88 6.66 -14.59 19.64
CA THR A 88 6.69 -14.98 18.23
C THR A 88 5.68 -14.21 17.38
N ILE A 89 4.70 -13.56 18.03
CA ILE A 89 3.63 -12.80 17.38
C ILE A 89 4.18 -11.60 16.59
N ASP A 90 5.22 -10.96 17.10
CA ASP A 90 5.91 -9.80 16.55
C ASP A 90 7.32 -10.10 16.00
N GLU A 91 7.64 -11.38 15.77
CA GLU A 91 8.89 -11.76 15.10
C GLU A 91 8.73 -11.63 13.58
N PRO A 92 9.52 -10.77 12.92
CA PRO A 92 9.35 -10.50 11.49
C PRO A 92 9.87 -11.61 10.59
N LYS A 93 10.78 -12.45 11.06
CA LYS A 93 11.51 -13.37 10.18
C LYS A 93 11.69 -14.76 10.77
N TRP A 94 11.43 -15.74 9.91
CA TRP A 94 11.40 -17.14 10.27
C TRP A 94 12.25 -17.99 9.32
N ASN A 95 12.81 -19.07 9.85
CA ASN A 95 13.31 -20.18 9.05
C ASN A 95 12.13 -21.09 8.71
N ILE A 96 11.71 -21.08 7.44
CA ILE A 96 10.53 -21.83 6.97
C ILE A 96 10.73 -23.35 7.13
N GLN A 97 11.93 -23.86 6.88
CA GLN A 97 12.21 -25.31 6.96
C GLN A 97 12.12 -25.85 8.38
N LYS A 98 12.57 -25.05 9.36
CA LYS A 98 12.57 -25.43 10.78
C LYS A 98 11.34 -24.94 11.54
N ALA A 99 10.56 -24.05 10.92
CA ALA A 99 9.50 -23.30 11.56
C ALA A 99 9.95 -22.60 12.85
N GLU A 100 11.14 -22.01 12.84
CA GLU A 100 11.74 -21.35 14.01
C GLU A 100 12.06 -19.88 13.71
N PRO A 101 12.05 -18.98 14.72
CA PRO A 101 12.54 -17.62 14.56
C PRO A 101 13.94 -17.58 13.95
N TYR A 102 14.19 -16.58 13.10
CA TYR A 102 15.50 -16.43 12.48
C TYR A 102 16.56 -16.08 13.53
N ALA A 103 17.50 -16.99 13.75
CA ALA A 103 18.40 -16.96 14.90
C ALA A 103 19.46 -15.83 14.88
N LEU A 104 19.71 -15.18 13.74
CA LEU A 104 20.75 -14.16 13.62
C LEU A 104 20.23 -12.74 13.86
N GLY A 105 21.17 -11.79 13.87
CA GLY A 105 20.87 -10.36 13.99
C GLY A 105 19.88 -9.90 12.92
N TRP A 106 18.83 -9.25 13.37
CA TRP A 106 17.73 -8.73 12.57
C TRP A 106 17.05 -7.60 13.32
N CYS A 107 16.43 -6.66 12.61
CA CYS A 107 15.65 -5.61 13.26
C CYS A 107 14.33 -6.20 13.76
N ARG A 108 14.22 -6.39 15.07
CA ARG A 108 13.04 -6.94 15.75
C ARG A 108 12.79 -6.20 17.07
N PRO A 109 11.56 -6.17 17.58
CA PRO A 109 10.33 -6.74 17.00
C PRO A 109 9.75 -5.90 15.85
N GLN A 110 8.72 -6.41 15.18
CA GLN A 110 7.87 -5.69 14.25
C GLN A 110 6.39 -5.82 14.64
N THR A 111 5.77 -4.70 15.01
CA THR A 111 4.40 -4.66 15.56
C THR A 111 3.30 -4.52 14.50
N ASP A 112 3.66 -4.35 13.22
CA ASP A 112 2.74 -4.31 12.08
C ASP A 112 2.32 -5.71 11.59
N GLY A 113 3.11 -6.75 11.85
CA GLY A 113 2.76 -8.13 11.48
C GLY A 113 1.42 -8.63 12.06
N PRO A 114 1.17 -8.51 13.38
CA PRO A 114 -0.10 -8.94 13.99
C PRO A 114 -1.37 -8.29 13.42
N PRO A 115 -1.48 -6.96 13.27
CA PRO A 115 -2.69 -6.36 12.69
C PRO A 115 -2.89 -6.76 11.23
N LEU A 116 -1.82 -6.89 10.44
CA LEU A 116 -1.93 -7.37 9.06
C LEU A 116 -2.45 -8.82 9.00
N ARG A 117 -1.89 -9.70 9.84
CA ARG A 117 -2.34 -11.10 9.95
C ARG A 117 -3.80 -11.21 10.39
N ALA A 118 -4.21 -10.46 11.42
CA ALA A 118 -5.59 -10.44 11.90
C ALA A 118 -6.58 -10.06 10.79
N ARG A 119 -6.25 -9.00 10.03
CA ARG A 119 -7.09 -8.54 8.91
C ARG A 119 -7.20 -9.58 7.80
N SER A 120 -6.08 -10.18 7.41
CA SER A 120 -6.07 -11.24 6.39
C SER A 120 -6.95 -12.43 6.79
N LEU A 121 -6.88 -12.85 8.07
CA LEU A 121 -7.72 -13.92 8.61
C LEU A 121 -9.21 -13.54 8.66
N MET A 122 -9.55 -12.34 9.16
CA MET A 122 -10.94 -11.87 9.22
C MET A 122 -11.57 -11.79 7.83
N GLN A 123 -10.85 -11.28 6.84
CA GLN A 123 -11.33 -11.19 5.47
C GLN A 123 -11.48 -12.56 4.82
N ALA A 124 -10.53 -13.47 5.05
CA ALA A 124 -10.68 -14.85 4.64
C ALA A 124 -11.91 -15.51 5.28
N GLY A 125 -12.21 -15.20 6.55
CA GLY A 125 -13.44 -15.65 7.21
C GLY A 125 -14.71 -15.11 6.56
N ARG A 126 -14.68 -13.90 5.99
CA ARG A 126 -15.79 -13.34 5.20
C ARG A 126 -15.98 -14.08 3.88
N LEU A 127 -14.88 -14.54 3.28
CA LEU A 127 -14.87 -15.27 2.01
C LEU A 127 -15.25 -16.74 2.16
N TRP A 128 -14.54 -17.48 3.02
CA TRP A 128 -14.73 -18.89 3.29
C TRP A 128 -15.47 -19.09 4.62
N ARG A 129 -16.77 -18.81 4.59
CA ARG A 129 -17.64 -18.79 5.79
C ARG A 129 -17.59 -20.08 6.63
N LYS A 130 -17.33 -21.24 6.02
CA LYS A 130 -17.15 -22.51 6.73
C LYS A 130 -15.96 -22.52 7.72
N TYR A 131 -14.98 -21.65 7.52
CA TYR A 131 -13.81 -21.50 8.41
C TYR A 131 -13.89 -20.25 9.29
N ALA A 132 -14.96 -19.45 9.19
CA ALA A 132 -15.04 -18.14 9.85
C ALA A 132 -14.73 -18.19 11.36
N GLY A 133 -15.25 -19.19 12.07
CA GLY A 133 -14.96 -19.38 13.50
C GLY A 133 -13.46 -19.64 13.78
N LYS A 134 -12.85 -20.60 13.09
CA LYS A 134 -11.41 -20.93 13.21
C LYS A 134 -10.55 -19.70 12.92
N LEU A 135 -10.85 -18.99 11.83
CA LEU A 135 -10.09 -17.82 11.41
C LEU A 135 -10.25 -16.65 12.39
N TRP A 136 -11.44 -16.48 12.96
CA TRP A 136 -11.65 -15.50 14.02
C TRP A 136 -10.88 -15.85 15.29
N ASP A 137 -10.83 -17.12 15.68
CA ASP A 137 -10.07 -17.57 16.85
C ASP A 137 -8.57 -17.26 16.75
N LEU A 138 -8.03 -17.24 15.54
CA LEU A 138 -6.64 -16.82 15.26
C LEU A 138 -6.51 -15.31 15.19
N ALA A 139 -7.40 -14.63 14.46
CA ALA A 139 -7.36 -13.17 14.32
C ALA A 139 -7.46 -12.46 15.68
N LYS A 140 -8.36 -12.93 16.55
CA LYS A 140 -8.54 -12.34 17.88
C LYS A 140 -7.32 -12.53 18.78
N LYS A 141 -6.48 -13.57 18.58
CA LYS A 141 -5.22 -13.70 19.34
C LYS A 141 -4.24 -12.58 19.01
N ASP A 142 -4.17 -12.17 17.74
CA ASP A 142 -3.31 -11.07 17.31
C ASP A 142 -3.85 -9.71 17.77
N LEU A 143 -5.17 -9.50 17.71
CA LEU A 143 -5.81 -8.29 18.21
C LEU A 143 -5.72 -8.18 19.74
N ASP A 144 -5.98 -9.28 20.47
CA ASP A 144 -5.83 -9.35 21.92
C ASP A 144 -4.36 -9.12 22.32
N TRP A 145 -3.40 -9.62 21.53
CA TRP A 145 -1.98 -9.32 21.73
C TRP A 145 -1.68 -7.83 21.56
N LEU A 146 -2.20 -7.17 20.51
CA LEU A 146 -1.96 -5.74 20.30
C LEU A 146 -2.37 -4.89 21.51
N ILE A 147 -3.52 -5.23 22.09
CA ILE A 147 -4.08 -4.47 23.21
C ILE A 147 -3.61 -4.95 24.59
N ALA A 148 -2.84 -6.04 24.65
CA ALA A 148 -2.29 -6.56 25.89
C ALA A 148 -1.21 -5.63 26.45
N LYS A 149 -1.17 -5.52 27.78
CA LYS A 149 -0.18 -4.70 28.50
C LYS A 149 1.17 -5.42 28.60
N GLN A 150 2.22 -4.65 28.36
CA GLN A 150 3.62 -4.94 28.63
C GLN A 150 3.90 -4.81 30.15
N LYS A 151 5.09 -5.23 30.56
CA LYS A 151 5.52 -5.16 31.96
C LYS A 151 5.57 -3.74 32.53
N ASP A 152 5.78 -2.74 31.67
CA ASP A 152 5.79 -1.32 32.03
C ASP A 152 4.39 -0.68 32.05
N GLY A 153 3.33 -1.45 31.78
CA GLY A 153 1.95 -1.01 31.77
C GLY A 153 1.46 -0.45 30.43
N THR A 154 2.34 -0.23 29.45
CA THR A 154 1.96 0.20 28.09
C THR A 154 1.40 -0.96 27.27
N ARG A 155 0.53 -0.72 26.28
CA ARG A 155 0.06 -1.79 25.38
C ARG A 155 1.13 -2.17 24.34
N ASN A 156 1.08 -3.39 23.80
CA ASN A 156 2.01 -3.87 22.77
C ASN A 156 1.98 -3.01 21.49
N LEU A 157 0.84 -2.43 21.14
CA LEU A 157 0.71 -1.46 20.03
C LEU A 157 1.53 -0.16 20.21
N ASN A 158 2.15 0.05 21.39
CA ASN A 158 3.06 1.16 21.70
C ASN A 158 4.49 0.67 21.99
N LYS A 159 4.78 -0.61 21.74
CA LYS A 159 6.12 -1.17 21.88
C LYS A 159 7.07 -0.51 20.88
N VAL A 160 8.31 -0.26 21.30
CA VAL A 160 9.37 0.13 20.36
C VAL A 160 9.59 -1.02 19.39
N THR A 161 9.46 -0.70 18.11
CA THR A 161 9.44 -1.63 16.99
C THR A 161 10.39 -1.15 15.90
N CYS A 162 10.74 -2.04 14.98
CA CYS A 162 11.28 -1.65 13.69
C CYS A 162 10.18 -1.18 12.73
N ASP A 163 10.54 -0.34 11.76
CA ASP A 163 9.69 -0.01 10.61
C ASP A 163 9.59 -1.20 9.65
N LEU A 164 8.67 -1.13 8.68
CA LEU A 164 8.47 -2.15 7.65
C LEU A 164 9.71 -2.39 6.76
N TRP A 165 10.66 -1.45 6.76
CA TRP A 165 11.92 -1.56 6.04
C TRP A 165 13.03 -2.19 6.87
N GLU A 166 12.74 -2.50 8.13
CA GLU A 166 13.61 -3.25 9.04
C GLU A 166 14.92 -2.51 9.37
N GLU A 167 14.87 -1.17 9.40
CA GLU A 167 16.05 -0.29 9.47
C GLU A 167 15.97 0.79 10.55
N THR A 168 14.76 1.24 10.86
CA THR A 168 14.47 2.38 11.74
C THR A 168 13.66 1.89 12.93
N THR A 169 13.89 2.47 14.11
CA THR A 169 13.18 2.09 15.34
C THR A 169 12.41 3.26 15.90
N SER A 170 11.12 3.04 16.18
CA SER A 170 10.20 3.99 16.80
C SER A 170 9.08 3.19 17.49
N ASN A 171 8.26 3.84 18.30
CA ASN A 171 6.98 3.29 18.77
C ASN A 171 5.77 3.95 18.07
N ASP A 172 6.04 4.86 17.13
CA ASP A 172 5.05 5.71 16.50
C ASP A 172 5.43 5.88 15.03
N PHE A 173 5.09 4.87 14.22
CA PHE A 173 5.25 4.87 12.77
C PHE A 173 3.87 5.02 12.12
N PHE A 174 3.76 5.86 11.09
CA PHE A 174 2.49 6.06 10.40
C PHE A 174 1.95 4.74 9.82
N TRP A 175 2.78 3.95 9.13
CA TRP A 175 2.41 2.62 8.64
C TRP A 175 1.78 1.74 9.73
N ASN A 176 2.50 1.53 10.83
CA ASN A 176 2.06 0.67 11.93
C ASN A 176 0.74 1.16 12.51
N LYS A 177 0.61 2.46 12.80
CA LYS A 177 -0.61 3.03 13.38
C LYS A 177 -1.80 2.95 12.42
N ALA A 178 -1.59 3.17 11.12
CA ALA A 178 -2.63 3.05 10.11
C ALA A 178 -3.17 1.61 9.99
N VAL A 179 -2.30 0.60 9.98
CA VAL A 179 -2.75 -0.81 9.88
C VAL A 179 -3.33 -1.32 11.20
N MET A 180 -2.85 -0.84 12.36
CA MET A 180 -3.43 -1.11 13.67
C MET A 180 -4.84 -0.53 13.80
N GLU A 181 -5.06 0.72 13.37
CA GLU A 181 -6.40 1.35 13.34
C GLU A 181 -7.37 0.48 12.54
N ALA A 182 -6.99 0.12 11.31
CA ALA A 182 -7.82 -0.68 10.43
C ALA A 182 -8.15 -2.06 11.04
N ALA A 183 -7.17 -2.73 11.64
CA ALA A 183 -7.35 -4.04 12.26
C ALA A 183 -8.29 -3.98 13.47
N LEU A 184 -8.14 -2.98 14.33
CA LEU A 184 -9.00 -2.77 15.49
C LEU A 184 -10.43 -2.41 15.07
N LEU A 185 -10.62 -1.55 14.06
CA LEU A 185 -11.95 -1.23 13.52
C LEU A 185 -12.66 -2.47 12.96
N GLU A 186 -11.98 -3.28 12.16
CA GLU A 186 -12.52 -4.55 11.66
C GLU A 186 -12.82 -5.52 12.82
N GLY A 187 -11.95 -5.58 13.82
CA GLY A 187 -12.12 -6.39 15.02
C GLY A 187 -13.30 -5.96 15.90
N ILE A 188 -13.56 -4.66 16.04
CA ILE A 188 -14.73 -4.11 16.75
C ILE A 188 -16.00 -4.57 16.05
N GLN A 189 -16.08 -4.35 14.73
CA GLN A 189 -17.24 -4.76 13.93
C GLN A 189 -17.49 -6.26 14.09
N HIS A 190 -16.45 -7.08 13.90
CA HIS A 190 -16.62 -8.53 13.95
C HIS A 190 -16.96 -9.04 15.35
N SER A 191 -16.37 -8.45 16.40
CA SER A 191 -16.70 -8.77 17.79
C SER A 191 -18.18 -8.48 18.09
N GLN A 192 -18.72 -7.38 17.58
CA GLN A 192 -20.16 -7.07 17.68
C GLN A 192 -21.02 -8.09 16.92
N GLU A 193 -20.63 -8.47 15.71
CA GLU A 193 -21.34 -9.47 14.88
C GLU A 193 -21.44 -10.84 15.57
N VAL A 194 -20.41 -11.25 16.32
CA VAL A 194 -20.39 -12.53 17.06
C VAL A 194 -20.90 -12.41 18.51
N GLY A 195 -21.37 -11.23 18.92
CA GLY A 195 -21.96 -11.00 20.25
C GLY A 195 -20.96 -10.80 21.39
N ASP A 196 -19.68 -10.53 21.10
CA ASP A 196 -18.65 -10.25 22.10
C ASP A 196 -18.46 -8.74 22.34
N ALA A 197 -19.42 -8.16 23.06
CA ALA A 197 -19.43 -6.74 23.37
C ALA A 197 -18.23 -6.30 24.24
N THR A 198 -17.74 -7.19 25.12
CA THR A 198 -16.58 -6.90 25.99
C THR A 198 -15.31 -6.69 25.17
N ARG A 199 -15.05 -7.57 24.20
CA ARG A 199 -13.89 -7.42 23.31
C ARG A 199 -14.04 -6.24 22.37
N ALA A 200 -15.24 -6.01 21.82
CA ALA A 200 -15.52 -4.83 21.01
C ALA A 200 -15.18 -3.54 21.76
N GLN A 201 -15.58 -3.43 23.03
CA GLN A 201 -15.25 -2.28 23.86
C GLN A 201 -13.75 -2.19 24.14
N ALA A 202 -13.08 -3.29 24.49
CA ALA A 202 -11.65 -3.28 24.78
C ALA A 202 -10.79 -2.83 23.57
N TYR A 203 -11.21 -3.18 22.35
CA TYR A 203 -10.57 -2.72 21.12
C TYR A 203 -10.86 -1.23 20.85
N LEU A 204 -12.07 -0.77 21.11
CA LEU A 204 -12.42 0.65 21.00
C LEU A 204 -11.63 1.51 22.00
N ASP A 205 -11.47 1.05 23.25
CA ASP A 205 -10.68 1.74 24.26
C ASP A 205 -9.22 1.87 23.80
N ALA A 206 -8.61 0.78 23.32
CA ALA A 206 -7.25 0.81 22.80
C ALA A 206 -7.09 1.74 21.59
N LEU A 207 -8.08 1.77 20.70
CA LEU A 207 -8.11 2.69 19.56
C LEU A 207 -8.09 4.16 20.01
N GLN A 208 -8.93 4.49 20.99
CA GLN A 208 -9.09 5.88 21.46
C GLN A 208 -7.93 6.34 22.36
N GLU A 209 -7.43 5.46 23.21
CA GLU A 209 -6.37 5.78 24.19
C GLU A 209 -4.98 5.81 23.56
N ASP A 210 -4.68 4.89 22.62
CA ASP A 210 -3.30 4.62 22.20
C ASP A 210 -3.03 4.81 20.69
N VAL A 211 -4.06 4.76 19.85
CA VAL A 211 -3.92 5.02 18.40
C VAL A 211 -4.26 6.48 18.10
N GLY A 212 -5.43 6.95 18.55
CA GLY A 212 -5.87 8.32 18.36
C GLY A 212 -5.99 8.72 16.89
N ASP A 213 -5.68 9.99 16.57
CA ASP A 213 -5.56 10.45 15.19
C ASP A 213 -4.16 10.08 14.65
N VAL A 214 -4.10 9.08 13.76
CA VAL A 214 -2.86 8.56 13.16
C VAL A 214 -2.07 9.62 12.41
N THR A 215 -2.68 10.75 12.06
CA THR A 215 -2.03 11.83 11.33
C THR A 215 -1.48 12.92 12.24
N GLN A 216 -1.91 13.00 13.50
CA GLN A 216 -1.62 14.12 14.39
C GLN A 216 -0.12 14.40 14.57
N ARG A 217 0.67 13.33 14.68
CA ARG A 217 2.13 13.40 14.86
C ARG A 217 2.91 13.23 13.57
N HIS A 218 2.25 12.90 12.47
CA HIS A 218 2.85 12.48 11.20
C HIS A 218 2.59 13.50 10.09
N GLN A 219 2.62 14.79 10.40
CA GLN A 219 2.33 15.87 9.45
C GLN A 219 3.34 17.02 9.55
N ILE A 220 3.93 17.39 8.41
CA ILE A 220 4.84 18.55 8.30
C ILE A 220 4.39 19.47 7.15
N TRP A 221 4.68 20.77 7.26
CA TRP A 221 4.32 21.75 6.24
C TRP A 221 5.02 21.47 4.90
N SER A 222 4.24 21.48 3.82
CA SER A 222 4.81 21.54 2.46
C SER A 222 5.51 22.89 2.29
N PHE A 223 6.78 22.86 1.86
CA PHE A 223 7.51 24.10 1.57
C PHE A 223 6.80 24.85 0.44
N PHE A 224 6.50 26.14 0.66
CA PHE A 224 5.84 27.09 -0.26
C PHE A 224 4.30 27.00 -0.40
N PHE A 225 3.57 26.17 0.37
CA PHE A 225 2.11 26.00 0.17
C PHE A 225 1.27 25.88 1.45
N THR A 226 -0.07 25.86 1.28
CA THR A 226 -1.09 25.99 2.33
C THR A 226 -1.42 24.69 3.07
N GLY A 227 -0.72 23.58 2.80
CA GLY A 227 -1.05 22.25 3.32
C GLY A 227 0.10 21.53 4.02
N LYS A 228 -0.25 20.45 4.74
CA LYS A 228 0.72 19.54 5.37
C LYS A 228 0.73 18.22 4.62
N TYR A 229 1.91 17.63 4.46
CA TYR A 229 2.06 16.27 3.95
C TYR A 229 2.41 15.30 5.08
N LEU A 230 2.18 14.02 4.80
CA LEU A 230 2.36 12.94 5.77
C LEU A 230 3.78 12.38 5.76
N THR A 231 4.29 12.10 6.96
CA THR A 231 5.63 11.54 7.20
C THR A 231 5.52 10.16 7.85
N GLU A 232 6.49 9.28 7.63
CA GLU A 232 6.46 7.95 8.25
C GLU A 232 6.87 7.98 9.72
N CYS A 233 7.90 8.78 10.02
CA CYS A 233 8.35 9.03 11.38
C CYS A 233 7.61 10.21 12.01
N PRO A 234 7.50 10.24 13.35
CA PRO A 234 6.77 11.28 14.03
C PRO A 234 7.56 12.59 14.00
N THR A 235 6.89 13.69 13.67
CA THR A 235 7.50 15.03 13.56
C THR A 235 8.03 15.58 14.88
N THR A 236 7.53 15.07 16.00
CA THR A 236 8.05 15.34 17.34
C THR A 236 8.53 14.05 17.97
N GLY A 237 9.64 14.09 18.70
CA GLY A 237 10.19 12.89 19.35
C GLY A 237 10.75 11.82 18.42
N ALA A 238 10.93 12.11 17.11
CA ALA A 238 11.60 11.19 16.19
C ALA A 238 12.98 10.77 16.70
N GLY A 239 13.22 9.46 16.74
CA GLY A 239 14.48 8.85 17.10
C GLY A 239 15.62 9.20 16.13
N ALA A 240 16.86 8.89 16.54
CA ALA A 240 18.04 9.20 15.73
C ALA A 240 18.03 8.52 14.35
N SER A 241 17.49 7.30 14.25
CA SER A 241 17.37 6.55 12.99
C SER A 241 16.40 7.23 12.01
N CYS A 242 15.26 7.76 12.48
CA CYS A 242 14.33 8.53 11.65
C CYS A 242 15.00 9.73 10.95
N LYS A 243 15.84 10.46 11.70
CA LYS A 243 16.59 11.61 11.15
C LYS A 243 17.71 11.19 10.22
N LYS A 244 18.45 10.13 10.59
CA LYS A 244 19.54 9.57 9.77
C LYS A 244 19.06 9.17 8.38
N TYR A 245 17.90 8.51 8.30
CA TYR A 245 17.36 7.99 7.05
C TYR A 245 16.40 8.97 6.33
N ARG A 246 16.22 10.19 6.84
CA ARG A 246 15.36 11.24 6.24
C ARG A 246 13.96 10.71 5.88
N LYS A 247 13.29 10.17 6.89
CA LYS A 247 11.97 9.50 6.79
C LYS A 247 10.80 10.49 6.69
N GLU A 248 11.05 11.75 6.32
CA GLU A 248 9.98 12.71 6.01
C GLU A 248 9.23 12.30 4.74
N ILE A 249 9.93 11.74 3.76
CA ILE A 249 9.36 11.15 2.55
C ILE A 249 9.73 9.67 2.55
N ASP A 250 8.73 8.83 2.80
CA ASP A 250 8.88 7.38 2.87
C ASP A 250 7.63 6.67 2.30
N GLY A 251 7.80 5.78 1.33
CA GLY A 251 6.76 5.01 0.65
C GLY A 251 5.89 4.16 1.59
N ALA A 252 6.35 3.90 2.82
CA ALA A 252 5.53 3.40 3.92
C ALA A 252 4.25 4.20 4.14
N VAL A 253 4.29 5.52 3.94
CA VAL A 253 3.12 6.40 4.03
C VAL A 253 2.11 6.09 2.93
N ILE A 254 2.57 5.86 1.69
CA ILE A 254 1.70 5.49 0.58
C ILE A 254 1.05 4.13 0.84
N LEU A 255 1.83 3.16 1.32
CA LEU A 255 1.31 1.86 1.74
C LEU A 255 0.28 2.02 2.87
N GLY A 256 0.55 2.86 3.88
CA GLY A 256 -0.35 3.10 5.01
C GLY A 256 -1.67 3.75 4.59
N LEU A 257 -1.63 4.67 3.62
CA LEU A 257 -2.83 5.29 3.05
C LEU A 257 -3.70 4.29 2.28
N VAL A 258 -3.07 3.36 1.55
CA VAL A 258 -3.76 2.31 0.80
C VAL A 258 -4.36 1.26 1.75
N HIS A 259 -3.52 0.72 2.63
CA HIS A 259 -3.88 -0.44 3.45
C HIS A 259 -4.68 -0.06 4.69
N GLY A 260 -4.44 1.12 5.29
CA GLY A 260 -5.17 1.62 6.45
C GLY A 260 -6.65 1.91 6.19
N ARG A 261 -7.07 2.02 4.92
CA ARG A 261 -8.48 2.25 4.54
C ARG A 261 -9.12 1.15 3.72
N THR A 262 -8.34 0.20 3.20
CA THR A 262 -8.88 -0.93 2.45
C THR A 262 -9.96 -1.63 3.29
N MET A 263 -11.15 -1.84 2.71
CA MET A 263 -12.32 -2.45 3.37
C MET A 263 -12.93 -1.67 4.56
N ILE A 264 -12.45 -0.46 4.84
CA ILE A 264 -13.05 0.46 5.82
C ILE A 264 -14.01 1.41 5.09
N PRO A 265 -15.32 1.44 5.42
CA PRO A 265 -16.27 2.36 4.81
C PRO A 265 -15.83 3.83 4.92
N THR A 266 -16.16 4.65 3.93
CA THR A 266 -15.82 6.08 3.93
C THR A 266 -16.45 6.86 5.09
N ASN A 267 -17.58 6.38 5.61
CA ASN A 267 -18.30 6.93 6.75
C ASN A 267 -17.96 6.21 8.08
N ALA A 268 -16.96 5.33 8.11
CA ALA A 268 -16.57 4.64 9.33
C ALA A 268 -16.16 5.66 10.40
N SER A 269 -16.96 5.72 11.46
CA SER A 269 -16.63 6.51 12.64
C SER A 269 -15.31 5.98 13.23
N HIS A 270 -14.48 6.87 13.76
CA HIS A 270 -13.17 6.57 14.35
C HIS A 270 -12.03 6.19 13.40
N SER A 271 -12.22 6.14 12.07
CA SER A 271 -11.06 6.10 11.16
C SER A 271 -10.47 7.50 11.00
N SER A 272 -9.17 7.62 11.26
CA SER A 272 -8.40 8.86 11.15
C SER A 272 -7.41 8.85 9.99
N VAL A 273 -7.14 7.69 9.37
CA VAL A 273 -6.43 7.64 8.08
C VAL A 273 -7.22 8.48 7.06
N PRO A 274 -6.62 9.49 6.39
CA PRO A 274 -7.36 10.40 5.50
C PRO A 274 -7.97 9.68 4.30
N LEU A 275 -9.13 10.16 3.83
CA LEU A 275 -9.70 9.68 2.57
C LEU A 275 -8.70 9.85 1.42
N PRO A 276 -8.70 8.98 0.39
CA PRO A 276 -7.80 9.09 -0.75
C PRO A 276 -7.89 10.42 -1.50
N THR A 277 -8.99 11.18 -1.38
CA THR A 277 -9.16 12.51 -1.99
C THR A 277 -8.76 13.68 -1.09
N ASP A 278 -8.43 13.43 0.19
CA ASP A 278 -8.11 14.45 1.21
C ASP A 278 -6.90 15.31 0.79
N LEU A 279 -6.93 16.59 1.19
CA LEU A 279 -5.87 17.57 0.96
C LEU A 279 -4.49 17.05 1.39
N ARG A 280 -4.39 16.40 2.56
CA ARG A 280 -3.14 15.85 3.10
C ARG A 280 -2.56 14.76 2.20
N VAL A 281 -3.42 13.95 1.59
CA VAL A 281 -3.01 12.90 0.64
C VAL A 281 -2.46 13.54 -0.63
N ALA A 282 -3.16 14.55 -1.17
CA ALA A 282 -2.69 15.30 -2.34
C ALA A 282 -1.33 15.97 -2.09
N GLU A 283 -1.16 16.63 -0.94
CA GLU A 283 0.10 17.27 -0.55
C GLU A 283 1.24 16.24 -0.36
N THR A 284 0.92 15.05 0.15
CA THR A 284 1.86 13.92 0.24
C THR A 284 2.30 13.47 -1.15
N VAL A 285 1.36 13.18 -2.06
CA VAL A 285 1.69 12.81 -3.44
C VAL A 285 2.50 13.90 -4.14
N LYS A 286 2.21 15.19 -3.90
CA LYS A 286 2.95 16.31 -4.48
C LYS A 286 4.42 16.33 -4.05
N GLU A 287 4.71 16.25 -2.75
CA GLU A 287 6.10 16.26 -2.27
C GLU A 287 6.85 14.99 -2.70
N TYR A 288 6.17 13.84 -2.74
CA TYR A 288 6.78 12.58 -3.16
C TYR A 288 7.10 12.59 -4.67
N ASN A 289 6.19 13.11 -5.50
CA ASN A 289 6.45 13.32 -6.92
C ASN A 289 7.69 14.20 -7.11
N LYS A 290 7.77 15.33 -6.41
CA LYS A 290 8.93 16.23 -6.47
C LYS A 290 10.24 15.53 -6.08
N GLU A 291 10.23 14.79 -4.97
CA GLU A 291 11.42 14.09 -4.47
C GLU A 291 11.86 12.98 -5.44
N PHE A 292 10.98 12.05 -5.81
CA PHE A 292 11.36 10.90 -6.64
C PHE A 292 11.60 11.26 -8.12
N CYS A 293 11.02 12.34 -8.63
CA CYS A 293 11.44 12.92 -9.91
C CYS A 293 12.86 13.51 -9.84
N SER A 294 13.24 14.09 -8.70
CA SER A 294 14.59 14.63 -8.48
C SER A 294 15.63 13.52 -8.23
N LEU A 295 15.26 12.45 -7.53
CA LEU A 295 16.19 11.38 -7.18
C LEU A 295 16.50 10.43 -8.35
N TYR A 296 15.49 10.07 -9.16
CA TYR A 296 15.65 9.00 -10.14
C TYR A 296 15.85 9.54 -11.55
N ALA A 297 17.01 9.22 -12.15
CA ALA A 297 17.35 9.65 -13.50
C ALA A 297 16.39 9.05 -14.53
N VAL A 298 15.97 7.80 -14.34
CA VAL A 298 14.95 7.13 -15.16
C VAL A 298 13.66 7.94 -15.20
N ASN A 299 13.20 8.43 -14.04
CA ASN A 299 11.98 9.24 -13.97
C ASN A 299 12.09 10.52 -14.81
N ARG A 300 13.25 11.18 -14.83
CA ARG A 300 13.47 12.40 -15.64
C ARG A 300 13.64 12.10 -17.11
N ALA A 301 14.47 11.11 -17.45
CA ALA A 301 14.80 10.77 -18.82
C ALA A 301 13.54 10.36 -19.61
N GLU A 302 12.68 9.53 -19.02
CA GLU A 302 11.47 9.03 -19.68
C GLU A 302 10.34 10.05 -19.74
N SER A 303 10.35 10.98 -18.79
CA SER A 303 9.47 12.15 -18.78
C SER A 303 9.85 13.15 -19.90
N GLN A 304 11.14 13.26 -20.24
CA GLN A 304 11.66 14.20 -21.24
C GLN A 304 11.87 13.57 -22.63
N GLY A 305 11.88 12.24 -22.69
CA GLY A 305 12.19 11.49 -23.90
C GLY A 305 11.07 11.50 -24.94
N LYS A 306 11.37 11.01 -26.14
CA LYS A 306 10.46 10.96 -27.29
C LYS A 306 9.15 10.19 -27.01
N ASN A 307 9.17 9.25 -26.07
CA ASN A 307 8.01 8.40 -25.72
C ASN A 307 7.18 8.94 -24.55
N GLN A 308 7.63 10.02 -23.88
CA GLN A 308 6.98 10.70 -22.74
C GLN A 308 6.07 9.79 -21.89
N LEU A 309 6.67 8.93 -21.08
CA LEU A 309 5.87 8.07 -20.19
C LEU A 309 5.25 8.95 -19.11
N PRO A 310 3.92 8.93 -18.89
CA PRO A 310 3.30 9.64 -17.76
C PRO A 310 3.55 8.89 -16.44
N GLY A 311 3.09 9.43 -15.30
CA GLY A 311 3.30 8.82 -13.98
C GLY A 311 4.72 9.03 -13.42
N VAL A 312 5.02 8.39 -12.29
CA VAL A 312 6.32 8.47 -11.58
C VAL A 312 6.58 7.13 -10.89
N LEU A 313 7.84 6.66 -10.91
CA LEU A 313 8.27 5.54 -10.08
C LEU A 313 8.64 6.02 -8.68
N TYR A 314 8.15 5.35 -7.65
CA TYR A 314 8.46 5.65 -6.25
C TYR A 314 9.39 4.59 -5.66
N GLY A 315 10.24 4.98 -4.70
CA GLY A 315 11.06 4.07 -3.90
C GLY A 315 10.77 4.21 -2.41
N ARG A 316 11.63 3.61 -1.56
CA ARG A 316 11.38 3.56 -0.11
C ARG A 316 11.45 4.93 0.52
N TYR A 317 12.60 5.62 0.50
CA TYR A 317 12.73 6.95 1.10
C TYR A 317 13.93 7.71 0.52
N ALA A 318 13.99 9.02 0.76
CA ALA A 318 14.90 9.92 0.06
C ALA A 318 16.40 9.59 0.25
N ALA A 319 16.78 9.14 1.45
CA ALA A 319 18.16 8.78 1.79
C ALA A 319 18.40 7.26 1.75
N ASP A 320 17.59 6.50 1.01
CA ASP A 320 17.78 5.06 0.86
C ASP A 320 19.17 4.77 0.27
N GLY A 321 19.85 3.78 0.86
CA GLY A 321 21.17 3.30 0.44
C GLY A 321 21.16 1.83 0.02
N TYR A 322 20.00 1.18 0.03
CA TYR A 322 19.85 -0.22 -0.30
C TYR A 322 19.73 -0.44 -1.81
N GLY A 323 20.32 -1.54 -2.29
CA GLY A 323 20.22 -1.96 -3.68
C GLY A 323 21.25 -1.33 -4.63
N ALA A 324 21.53 -0.03 -4.56
CA ALA A 324 22.44 0.62 -5.52
C ALA A 324 23.60 1.39 -4.87
N LYS A 325 24.76 1.37 -5.56
CA LYS A 325 26.01 2.00 -5.10
C LYS A 325 25.89 3.51 -4.88
N ASP A 326 25.02 4.17 -5.64
CA ASP A 326 24.83 5.63 -5.63
C ASP A 326 23.50 6.05 -4.97
N GLY A 327 22.96 5.19 -4.10
CA GLY A 327 21.70 5.38 -3.35
C GLY A 327 20.54 4.56 -3.92
N GLY A 328 19.43 4.48 -3.17
CA GLY A 328 18.33 3.56 -3.41
C GLY A 328 17.58 3.74 -4.72
N ASN A 329 16.78 2.74 -5.04
CA ASN A 329 16.07 2.59 -6.30
C ASN A 329 14.56 2.82 -6.13
N PRO A 330 13.82 3.06 -7.23
CA PRO A 330 12.39 2.82 -7.25
C PRO A 330 12.04 1.35 -6.97
N TRP A 331 10.89 1.13 -6.35
CA TRP A 331 10.36 -0.18 -5.95
C TRP A 331 9.06 -0.46 -6.69
N VAL A 332 8.92 -1.69 -7.17
CA VAL A 332 7.71 -2.14 -7.90
C VAL A 332 6.49 -2.00 -7.01
N LEU A 333 6.57 -2.48 -5.77
CA LEU A 333 5.44 -2.49 -4.83
C LEU A 333 4.95 -1.08 -4.46
N ILE A 334 5.86 -0.11 -4.26
CA ILE A 334 5.49 1.25 -3.85
C ILE A 334 4.90 2.02 -5.03
N THR A 335 5.43 1.78 -6.24
CA THR A 335 4.89 2.33 -7.47
C THR A 335 3.48 1.78 -7.74
N ALA A 336 3.25 0.48 -7.53
CA ALA A 336 1.93 -0.12 -7.62
C ALA A 336 0.96 0.42 -6.55
N ALA A 337 1.43 0.62 -5.31
CA ALA A 337 0.64 1.22 -4.24
C ALA A 337 0.21 2.66 -4.57
N LEU A 338 1.07 3.47 -5.20
CA LEU A 338 0.69 4.80 -5.69
C LEU A 338 -0.44 4.73 -6.71
N ALA A 339 -0.40 3.79 -7.65
CA ALA A 339 -1.49 3.60 -8.59
C ALA A 339 -2.78 3.17 -7.88
N ASN A 340 -2.68 2.24 -6.92
CA ASN A 340 -3.79 1.79 -6.10
C ASN A 340 -4.45 2.97 -5.36
N LEU A 341 -3.65 3.83 -4.72
CA LEU A 341 -4.14 5.04 -4.04
C LEU A 341 -4.97 5.94 -4.98
N LEU A 342 -4.51 6.13 -6.22
CA LEU A 342 -5.23 6.93 -7.22
C LEU A 342 -6.52 6.25 -7.68
N TYR A 343 -6.55 4.93 -7.81
CA TYR A 343 -7.79 4.21 -8.07
C TYR A 343 -8.77 4.31 -6.89
N GLN A 344 -8.31 4.24 -5.65
CA GLN A 344 -9.16 4.49 -4.48
C GLN A 344 -9.68 5.93 -4.43
N ALA A 345 -8.91 6.92 -4.92
CA ALA A 345 -9.38 8.28 -5.10
C ALA A 345 -10.45 8.39 -6.20
N ALA A 346 -10.35 7.60 -7.28
CA ALA A 346 -11.41 7.50 -8.28
C ALA A 346 -12.71 6.94 -7.69
N GLU A 347 -12.62 5.91 -6.85
CA GLU A 347 -13.78 5.36 -6.16
C GLU A 347 -14.40 6.35 -5.17
N THR A 348 -13.56 7.03 -4.38
CA THR A 348 -14.00 8.00 -3.38
C THR A 348 -14.68 9.20 -4.05
N SER A 349 -14.07 9.74 -5.10
CA SER A 349 -14.63 10.86 -5.88
C SER A 349 -15.92 10.49 -6.63
N SER A 350 -16.18 9.20 -6.86
CA SER A 350 -17.43 8.73 -7.47
C SER A 350 -18.63 8.80 -6.51
N ALA A 351 -18.35 8.71 -5.21
CA ALA A 351 -19.36 8.82 -4.15
C ALA A 351 -19.49 10.25 -3.63
N THR A 352 -18.40 11.01 -3.58
CA THR A 352 -18.37 12.37 -3.03
C THR A 352 -17.45 13.27 -3.84
N PRO A 353 -17.97 14.33 -4.49
CA PRO A 353 -17.14 15.29 -5.21
C PRO A 353 -16.11 15.98 -4.31
N LEU A 354 -14.96 16.32 -4.87
CA LEU A 354 -13.91 17.05 -4.16
C LEU A 354 -14.39 18.46 -3.81
N THR A 355 -13.98 18.93 -2.63
CA THR A 355 -14.02 20.35 -2.28
C THR A 355 -13.08 21.17 -3.15
N HIS A 356 -13.25 22.49 -3.18
CA HIS A 356 -12.36 23.39 -3.93
C HIS A 356 -10.89 23.27 -3.50
N GLN A 357 -10.61 23.04 -2.21
CA GLN A 357 -9.26 22.91 -1.67
C GLN A 357 -8.61 21.59 -2.09
N GLU A 358 -9.34 20.47 -1.98
CA GLU A 358 -8.86 19.16 -2.43
C GLU A 358 -8.59 19.16 -3.94
N LEU A 359 -9.49 19.73 -4.74
CA LEU A 359 -9.29 19.83 -6.18
C LEU A 359 -8.04 20.66 -6.53
N ALA A 360 -7.82 21.78 -5.84
CA ALA A 360 -6.65 22.62 -6.05
C ALA A 360 -5.35 21.86 -5.72
N ALA A 361 -5.32 21.12 -4.60
CA ALA A 361 -4.15 20.36 -4.21
C ALA A 361 -3.88 19.18 -5.15
N TRP A 362 -4.90 18.44 -5.58
CA TRP A 362 -4.72 17.34 -6.55
C TRP A 362 -4.27 17.84 -7.93
N LYS A 363 -4.79 19.00 -8.37
CA LYS A 363 -4.28 19.68 -9.57
C LYS A 363 -2.79 19.98 -9.46
N ALA A 364 -2.34 20.45 -8.29
CA ALA A 364 -0.93 20.73 -8.04
C ALA A 364 -0.09 19.44 -7.99
N ALA A 365 -0.57 18.41 -7.29
CA ALA A 365 0.14 17.13 -7.10
C ALA A 365 0.43 16.41 -8.42
N LEU A 366 -0.53 16.43 -9.35
CA LEU A 366 -0.46 15.70 -10.63
C LEU A 366 -0.09 16.59 -11.83
N ASN A 367 0.19 17.87 -11.58
CA ASN A 367 0.44 18.85 -12.64
C ASN A 367 -0.69 18.90 -13.69
N GLY A 368 -1.93 18.71 -13.23
CA GLY A 368 -3.10 18.48 -14.07
C GLY A 368 -3.56 19.71 -14.87
N GLY A 369 -3.19 20.92 -14.43
CA GLY A 369 -3.62 22.18 -15.03
C GLY A 369 -5.15 22.31 -15.11
N SER A 370 -5.66 22.97 -16.16
CA SER A 370 -7.10 23.10 -16.40
C SER A 370 -7.79 21.82 -16.87
N GLY A 371 -7.04 20.77 -17.21
CA GLY A 371 -7.58 19.52 -17.74
C GLY A 371 -7.96 18.49 -16.69
N PHE A 372 -7.48 18.64 -15.45
CA PHE A 372 -7.83 17.77 -14.34
C PHE A 372 -8.97 18.40 -13.55
N ASN A 373 -10.12 17.73 -13.46
CA ASN A 373 -11.30 18.25 -12.76
C ASN A 373 -11.58 17.51 -11.44
N GLY A 374 -10.69 16.59 -11.02
CA GLY A 374 -10.89 15.76 -9.84
C GLY A 374 -12.04 14.77 -10.03
N SER A 375 -12.41 14.47 -11.27
CA SER A 375 -13.44 13.48 -11.55
C SER A 375 -12.91 12.05 -11.33
N PRO A 376 -13.79 11.06 -11.12
CA PRO A 376 -13.39 9.65 -11.06
C PRO A 376 -12.54 9.21 -12.26
N ARG A 377 -12.87 9.71 -13.45
CA ARG A 377 -12.12 9.42 -14.68
C ARG A 377 -10.71 10.03 -14.66
N ASP A 378 -10.54 11.22 -14.08
CA ASP A 378 -9.22 11.86 -13.97
C ASP A 378 -8.30 11.06 -13.05
N PHE A 379 -8.81 10.60 -11.91
CA PHE A 379 -8.07 9.76 -10.98
C PHE A 379 -7.76 8.37 -11.54
N LEU A 380 -8.71 7.75 -12.26
CA LEU A 380 -8.46 6.51 -12.98
C LEU A 380 -7.32 6.67 -14.00
N ALA A 381 -7.35 7.73 -14.80
CA ALA A 381 -6.30 8.01 -15.79
C ALA A 381 -4.94 8.31 -15.14
N ALA A 382 -4.93 8.92 -13.95
CA ALA A 382 -3.72 9.15 -13.17
C ALA A 382 -3.12 7.82 -12.67
N GLY A 383 -3.94 6.91 -12.13
CA GLY A 383 -3.49 5.57 -11.75
C GLY A 383 -2.97 4.76 -12.93
N ASP A 384 -3.68 4.80 -14.07
CA ASP A 384 -3.26 4.13 -15.31
C ASP A 384 -1.89 4.62 -15.78
N SER A 385 -1.61 5.91 -15.63
CA SER A 385 -0.31 6.49 -15.98
C SER A 385 0.84 5.89 -15.17
N VAL A 386 0.63 5.62 -13.88
CA VAL A 386 1.63 5.01 -12.99
C VAL A 386 1.82 3.53 -13.32
N LEU A 387 0.74 2.75 -13.47
CA LEU A 387 0.86 1.33 -13.83
C LEU A 387 1.47 1.12 -15.21
N MET A 388 1.14 1.97 -16.20
CA MET A 388 1.74 1.88 -17.52
C MET A 388 3.23 2.18 -17.49
N ARG A 389 3.67 3.16 -16.69
CA ARG A 389 5.10 3.40 -16.48
C ARG A 389 5.76 2.19 -15.84
N LEU A 390 5.18 1.65 -14.77
CA LEU A 390 5.69 0.45 -14.12
C LEU A 390 5.82 -0.73 -15.11
N ARG A 391 4.79 -0.96 -15.93
CA ARG A 391 4.75 -2.00 -16.96
C ARG A 391 5.85 -1.87 -18.01
N ASN A 392 6.28 -0.65 -18.33
CA ASN A 392 7.38 -0.39 -19.26
C ASN A 392 8.72 -0.95 -18.75
N HIS A 393 8.88 -1.12 -17.44
CA HIS A 393 10.08 -1.68 -16.81
C HIS A 393 10.01 -3.19 -16.58
N ILE A 394 8.85 -3.81 -16.82
CA ILE A 394 8.66 -5.25 -16.70
C ILE A 394 8.78 -5.84 -18.11
N SER A 395 9.97 -6.34 -18.43
CA SER A 395 10.31 -6.76 -19.80
C SER A 395 9.94 -8.22 -20.08
N GLU A 396 9.78 -8.58 -21.37
CA GLU A 396 9.69 -9.99 -21.77
C GLU A 396 11.02 -10.74 -21.54
N GLU A 397 12.16 -10.03 -21.48
CA GLU A 397 13.45 -10.63 -21.11
C GLU A 397 13.48 -11.13 -19.67
N ASP A 398 12.65 -10.54 -18.80
CA ASP A 398 12.47 -10.99 -17.42
C ASP A 398 11.35 -12.03 -17.28
N ASP A 399 10.84 -12.60 -18.39
CA ASP A 399 9.63 -13.44 -18.47
C ASP A 399 8.42 -12.83 -17.71
N LEU A 400 8.33 -11.49 -17.69
CA LEU A 400 7.34 -10.71 -16.95
C LEU A 400 7.35 -10.93 -15.42
N HIS A 401 8.43 -11.51 -14.87
CA HIS A 401 8.59 -11.63 -13.43
C HIS A 401 8.73 -10.27 -12.77
N LEU A 402 8.15 -10.12 -11.57
CA LEU A 402 8.20 -8.88 -10.79
C LEU A 402 9.32 -8.94 -9.75
N PHE A 403 10.26 -8.03 -9.86
CA PHE A 403 11.35 -7.89 -8.92
C PHE A 403 10.97 -6.94 -7.78
N GLU A 404 11.84 -6.84 -6.78
CA GLU A 404 11.73 -5.85 -5.72
C GLU A 404 11.92 -4.42 -6.25
N GLN A 405 12.96 -4.19 -7.06
CA GLN A 405 13.41 -2.85 -7.45
C GLN A 405 13.50 -2.66 -8.96
N ILE A 406 13.53 -1.40 -9.37
CA ILE A 406 13.86 -0.95 -10.73
C ILE A 406 15.07 -0.03 -10.60
N ASP A 407 16.16 -0.34 -11.30
CA ASP A 407 17.37 0.48 -11.26
C ASP A 407 17.07 1.94 -11.63
N ARG A 408 17.46 2.86 -10.76
CA ARG A 408 17.13 4.30 -10.82
C ARG A 408 17.65 5.04 -12.05
N SER A 409 18.57 4.45 -12.80
CA SER A 409 19.23 5.07 -13.96
C SER A 409 18.82 4.40 -15.26
N SER A 410 18.93 3.07 -15.33
CA SER A 410 18.68 2.28 -16.52
C SER A 410 17.22 1.82 -16.65
N GLY A 411 16.46 1.79 -15.56
CA GLY A 411 15.08 1.27 -15.58
C GLY A 411 14.98 -0.26 -15.68
N ARG A 412 16.09 -1.00 -15.54
CA ARG A 412 16.07 -2.48 -15.51
C ARG A 412 15.61 -2.98 -14.14
N GLN A 413 14.91 -4.12 -14.10
CA GLN A 413 14.58 -4.75 -12.83
C GLN A 413 15.84 -5.18 -12.06
N TYR A 414 15.78 -5.10 -10.73
CA TYR A 414 16.94 -5.25 -9.86
C TYR A 414 16.58 -5.90 -8.50
N ASN A 415 17.59 -6.52 -7.87
CA ASN A 415 17.54 -7.23 -6.59
C ASN A 415 16.68 -8.51 -6.61
N ALA A 416 15.89 -8.79 -5.56
CA ALA A 416 15.12 -10.02 -5.45
C ALA A 416 14.15 -10.17 -6.64
N LYS A 417 14.44 -11.13 -7.53
CA LYS A 417 13.51 -11.61 -8.54
C LYS A 417 12.34 -12.29 -7.84
N ASP A 418 11.13 -12.15 -8.36
CA ASP A 418 9.95 -12.81 -7.80
C ASP A 418 9.59 -12.41 -6.36
N LEU A 419 9.73 -11.12 -6.05
CA LEU A 419 9.28 -10.64 -4.75
C LEU A 419 7.76 -10.73 -4.67
N THR A 420 7.25 -11.64 -3.84
CA THR A 420 5.82 -11.87 -3.63
C THR A 420 5.05 -10.58 -3.31
N TRP A 421 5.65 -9.65 -2.55
CA TRP A 421 5.00 -8.37 -2.22
C TRP A 421 4.80 -7.49 -3.47
N SER A 422 5.74 -7.50 -4.42
CA SER A 422 5.58 -6.78 -5.69
C SER A 422 4.37 -7.30 -6.48
N TYR A 423 4.20 -8.62 -6.58
CA TYR A 423 3.00 -9.20 -7.19
C TYR A 423 1.73 -8.78 -6.46
N ALA A 424 1.76 -8.85 -5.15
CA ALA A 424 0.60 -8.60 -4.34
C ALA A 424 0.11 -7.14 -4.46
N GLU A 425 1.01 -6.15 -4.47
CA GLU A 425 0.64 -4.75 -4.70
C GLU A 425 0.18 -4.45 -6.14
N VAL A 426 0.79 -5.09 -7.15
CA VAL A 426 0.31 -4.97 -8.53
C VAL A 426 -1.11 -5.54 -8.67
N LEU A 427 -1.38 -6.71 -8.09
CA LEU A 427 -2.71 -7.32 -8.09
C LEU A 427 -3.73 -6.44 -7.35
N ASN A 428 -3.37 -5.87 -6.19
CA ASN A 428 -4.22 -4.94 -5.46
C ASN A 428 -4.58 -3.72 -6.33
N ALA A 429 -3.60 -3.13 -7.00
CA ALA A 429 -3.84 -2.00 -7.90
C ALA A 429 -4.78 -2.37 -9.05
N LEU A 430 -4.62 -3.56 -9.65
CA LEU A 430 -5.48 -4.05 -10.73
C LEU A 430 -6.92 -4.31 -10.29
N VAL A 431 -7.10 -4.91 -9.11
CA VAL A 431 -8.42 -5.14 -8.50
C VAL A 431 -9.13 -3.80 -8.26
N THR A 432 -8.46 -2.85 -7.61
CA THR A 432 -9.05 -1.53 -7.34
C THR A 432 -9.33 -0.78 -8.65
N ARG A 433 -8.43 -0.89 -9.65
CA ARG A 433 -8.64 -0.32 -10.98
C ARG A 433 -9.92 -0.86 -11.61
N HIS A 434 -10.13 -2.18 -11.59
CA HIS A 434 -11.30 -2.82 -12.16
C HIS A 434 -12.59 -2.27 -11.52
N SER A 435 -12.63 -2.22 -10.18
CA SER A 435 -13.76 -1.65 -9.44
C SER A 435 -13.99 -0.16 -9.76
N ALA A 436 -12.94 0.65 -9.78
CA ALA A 436 -13.00 2.07 -10.13
C ALA A 436 -13.51 2.28 -11.57
N ALA A 437 -13.01 1.51 -12.54
CA ALA A 437 -13.45 1.59 -13.93
C ALA A 437 -14.92 1.21 -14.09
N ALA A 438 -15.41 0.19 -13.36
CA ALA A 438 -16.82 -0.17 -13.35
C ALA A 438 -17.70 0.97 -12.82
N LYS A 439 -17.29 1.64 -11.74
CA LYS A 439 -17.99 2.82 -11.20
C LYS A 439 -18.00 4.00 -12.19
N VAL A 440 -16.87 4.27 -12.85
CA VAL A 440 -16.77 5.30 -13.89
C VAL A 440 -17.67 4.99 -15.09
N ALA A 441 -17.71 3.74 -15.53
CA ALA A 441 -18.57 3.30 -16.64
C ALA A 441 -20.04 3.47 -16.29
N ALA A 442 -20.46 3.05 -15.08
CA ALA A 442 -21.82 3.20 -14.59
C ALA A 442 -22.25 4.67 -14.54
N ALA A 443 -21.37 5.58 -14.12
CA ALA A 443 -21.67 7.01 -14.04
C ALA A 443 -21.70 7.73 -15.40
N SER A 444 -21.01 7.21 -16.43
CA SER A 444 -20.86 7.87 -17.73
C SER A 444 -21.69 7.25 -18.86
N GLY A 445 -22.29 6.07 -18.65
CA GLY A 445 -23.04 5.35 -19.68
C GLY A 445 -22.19 4.86 -20.87
N ALA A 446 -20.86 4.94 -20.76
CA ALA A 446 -19.92 4.53 -21.79
C ALA A 446 -18.89 3.53 -21.22
N PRO A 447 -18.50 2.50 -21.98
CA PRO A 447 -17.47 1.57 -21.55
C PRO A 447 -16.14 2.32 -21.35
N VAL A 448 -15.42 1.96 -20.29
CA VAL A 448 -14.06 2.43 -20.02
C VAL A 448 -13.10 1.39 -20.58
N ASP A 449 -12.07 1.84 -21.32
CA ASP A 449 -11.08 0.93 -21.88
C ASP A 449 -10.38 0.12 -20.76
N VAL A 450 -10.37 -1.19 -20.93
CA VAL A 450 -9.64 -2.11 -20.05
C VAL A 450 -8.16 -1.94 -20.36
N VAL A 451 -7.38 -1.40 -19.41
CA VAL A 451 -5.92 -1.55 -19.45
C VAL A 451 -5.66 -2.98 -19.00
N VAL A 452 -5.28 -3.81 -19.97
CA VAL A 452 -4.76 -5.15 -19.73
C VAL A 452 -3.24 -4.99 -19.63
N LEU A 453 -2.66 -5.33 -18.48
CA LEU A 453 -1.21 -5.30 -18.26
C LEU A 453 -0.51 -6.47 -18.97
#